data_AF-A0A960LX82-F1
#
_entry.id   AF-A0A960LX82-F1
#
_cell.length_a   1.000
_cell.length_b   1.000
_cell.length_c   1.000
_cell.angle_alpha   90.00
_cell.angle_beta   90.00
_cell.angle_gamma   90.00
#
_symmetry.space_group_name_H-M   'P 1'
#
loop_
_entity.id
_entity.type
_entity.pdbx_description
1 polymer ?
#
loop_
_entity_poly.entity_id
_entity_poly.type
_entity_poly.pdbx_seq_one_letter_code
_entity_poly.pdbx_strand_id
1 'polypeptide(L)' 'GLSAIQVGKQLSERVYLEGEVGFKDQPDVFAIEAELAPSLILRTETSPRMREGIGIYWSRDY' A
#
# COMPACT_ATOMS: atom_id res chain seq x y z
N GLY A 1 -14.68 -17.84 -7.63
CA GLY A 1 -15.23 -16.56 -8.09
C GLY A 1 -14.25 -15.46 -7.76
N LEU A 2 -14.12 -14.44 -8.60
CA LEU A 2 -13.26 -13.28 -8.33
C LEU A 2 -13.67 -12.62 -7.00
N SER A 3 -12.71 -12.41 -6.10
CA SER A 3 -12.93 -11.90 -4.74
C SER A 3 -12.54 -10.43 -4.57
N ALA A 4 -11.56 -9.95 -5.34
CA ALA A 4 -11.13 -8.55 -5.37
C ALA A 4 -10.47 -8.19 -6.71
N ILE A 5 -10.32 -6.89 -6.98
CA ILE A 5 -9.49 -6.34 -8.06
C ILE A 5 -8.31 -5.60 -7.41
N GLN A 6 -7.09 -5.96 -7.80
CA GLN A 6 -5.89 -5.21 -7.42
C GLN A 6 -5.57 -4.20 -8.52
N VAL A 7 -5.34 -2.95 -8.13
CA VAL A 7 -4.93 -1.85 -8.99
C VAL A 7 -3.64 -1.26 -8.44
N GLY A 8 -2.65 -1.06 -9.32
CA GLY A 8 -1.37 -0.48 -8.97
C GLY A 8 -1.00 0.64 -9.92
N LYS A 9 -0.46 1.74 -9.42
CA LYS A 9 0.04 2.85 -10.22
C LYS A 9 1.34 3.40 -9.66
N GLN A 10 2.36 3.40 -10.49
CA GLN A 10 3.58 4.15 -10.23
C GLN A 10 3.33 5.64 -10.48
N LEU A 11 3.55 6.47 -9.47
CA LEU A 11 3.41 7.93 -9.57
C LEU A 11 4.75 8.61 -9.85
N SER A 12 5.85 8.02 -9.38
CA SER A 12 7.22 8.42 -9.68
C SER A 12 8.18 7.23 -9.51
N GLU A 13 9.47 7.42 -9.79
CA GLU A 13 10.49 6.39 -9.52
C GLU A 13 10.50 5.89 -8.08
N ARG A 14 10.03 6.73 -7.13
CA ARG A 14 10.07 6.46 -5.69
C ARG A 14 8.71 6.36 -5.03
N VAL A 15 7.61 6.53 -5.76
CA VAL A 15 6.26 6.54 -5.19
C VAL A 15 5.37 5.59 -5.97
N TYR A 16 4.82 4.62 -5.25
CA TYR A 16 3.91 3.61 -5.74
C TYR A 16 2.60 3.66 -4.96
N LEU A 17 1.48 3.56 -5.68
CA LEU A 17 0.15 3.46 -5.11
C LEU A 17 -0.40 2.08 -5.46
N GLU A 18 -0.92 1.39 -4.46
CA GLU A 18 -1.63 0.14 -4.59
C GLU A 18 -3.02 0.25 -3.99
N GLY A 19 -4.00 -0.40 -4.60
CA GLY A 19 -5.35 -0.50 -4.09
C GLY A 19 -5.92 -1.87 -4.39
N GLU A 20 -6.62 -2.44 -3.43
CA GLU A 20 -7.42 -3.63 -3.58
C GLU A 20 -8.89 -3.23 -3.40
N VAL A 21 -9.68 -3.40 -4.45
CA VAL A 21 -11.13 -3.17 -4.43
C VAL A 21 -11.82 -4.51 -4.23
N GLY A 22 -12.38 -4.70 -3.04
CA GLY A 22 -13.05 -5.94 -2.68
C GLY A 22 -14.39 -6.08 -3.41
N PHE A 23 -14.77 -7.30 -3.80
CA PHE A 23 -16.13 -7.54 -4.29
C PHE A 23 -17.07 -7.90 -3.13
N LYS A 24 -18.28 -7.34 -3.15
CA LYS A 24 -19.37 -7.55 -2.18
C LYS A 24 -19.01 -7.13 -0.75
N ASP A 25 -18.47 -8.05 0.04
CA ASP A 25 -18.34 -7.96 1.49
C ASP A 25 -16.89 -7.75 1.96
N GLN A 26 -15.95 -7.69 1.01
CA GLN A 26 -14.56 -7.37 1.27
C GLN A 26 -14.37 -5.85 1.25
N PRO A 27 -13.73 -5.27 2.27
CA PRO A 27 -13.44 -3.85 2.32
C PRO A 27 -12.38 -3.48 1.28
N ASP A 28 -12.50 -2.28 0.72
CA ASP A 28 -11.44 -1.72 -0.12
C ASP A 28 -10.21 -1.39 0.74
N VAL A 29 -9.03 -1.72 0.25
CA VAL A 29 -7.74 -1.42 0.91
C VAL A 29 -6.94 -0.54 -0.03
N PHE A 30 -6.38 0.56 0.46
CA PHE A 30 -5.48 1.40 -0.31
C PHE A 30 -4.16 1.54 0.44
N ALA A 31 -3.06 1.32 -0.26
CA ALA A 31 -1.70 1.47 0.26
C ALA A 31 -0.89 2.44 -0.61
N ILE A 32 -0.19 3.36 0.02
CA ILE A 32 0.81 4.22 -0.63
C ILE A 32 2.17 3.81 -0.10
N GLU A 33 3.09 3.51 -1.01
CA GLU A 33 4.49 3.25 -0.70
C GLU A 33 5.36 4.35 -1.29
N ALA A 34 6.25 4.90 -0.46
CA ALA A 34 7.20 5.93 -0.84
C ALA A 34 8.61 5.55 -0.37
N GLU A 35 9.53 5.41 -1.31
CA GLU A 35 10.95 5.22 -1.04
C GLU A 35 11.60 6.57 -0.71
N LEU A 36 12.00 6.74 0.56
CA LEU A 36 12.64 7.96 1.05
C LEU A 36 14.17 7.89 0.90
N ALA A 37 14.73 6.69 1.00
CA ALA A 37 16.13 6.37 0.76
C ALA A 37 16.22 4.90 0.30
N PRO A 38 17.35 4.44 -0.29
CA PRO A 38 17.49 3.07 -0.80
C PRO A 38 17.15 1.95 0.21
N SER A 39 17.19 2.26 1.50
CA SER A 39 16.90 1.35 2.61
C SER A 39 15.70 1.76 3.46
N LEU A 40 14.96 2.80 3.08
CA LEU A 40 13.85 3.37 3.86
C LEU A 40 12.60 3.55 2.99
N ILE A 41 11.57 2.78 3.31
CA ILE A 41 10.26 2.81 2.66
C ILE A 41 9.21 3.24 3.69
N LEU A 42 8.48 4.30 3.35
CA LEU A 42 7.29 4.73 4.08
C LEU A 42 6.08 4.10 3.43
N ARG A 43 5.27 3.36 4.18
CA ARG A 43 4.02 2.77 3.70
C ARG A 43 2.85 3.27 4.54
N THR A 44 1.82 3.80 3.90
CA THR A 44 0.57 4.20 4.56
C THR A 44 -0.55 3.34 4.02
N GLU A 45 -1.36 2.76 4.90
CA GLU A 45 -2.48 1.90 4.53
C GLU A 45 -3.78 2.42 5.13
N THR A 46 -4.83 2.46 4.31
CA THR A 46 -6.18 2.85 4.72
C THR A 46 -7.20 1.83 4.21
N SER A 47 -8.15 1.47 5.08
CA SER A 47 -9.26 0.58 4.76
C SER A 47 -10.45 0.91 5.68
N PRO A 48 -11.70 0.74 5.22
CA PRO A 48 -12.90 0.95 6.04
C PRO A 48 -12.93 0.15 7.35
N ARG A 49 -12.15 -0.94 7.46
CA ARG A 49 -12.04 -1.76 8.68
C ARG A 49 -10.73 -1.58 9.43
N MET A 50 -9.80 -0.78 8.91
CA MET A 50 -8.55 -0.44 9.59
C MET A 50 -8.63 0.97 10.16
N ARG A 51 -8.10 1.12 11.38
CA ARG A 51 -7.70 2.44 11.87
C ARG A 51 -6.48 2.83 11.03
N GLU A 52 -6.58 3.92 10.27
CA GLU A 52 -5.53 4.44 9.38
C GLU A 52 -4.15 4.33 10.04
N GLY A 53 -3.19 3.71 9.33
CA GLY A 53 -1.88 3.36 9.88
C GLY A 53 -0.74 3.82 9.00
N ILE A 54 0.30 4.39 9.62
CA ILE A 54 1.59 4.69 8.97
C ILE A 54 2.60 3.65 9.44
N GLY A 55 3.12 2.85 8.51
CA GLY A 55 4.21 1.90 8.71
C GLY A 55 5.51 2.44 8.13
N ILE A 56 6.60 2.31 8.89
CA ILE A 56 7.95 2.64 8.42
C ILE A 56 8.72 1.33 8.30
N TYR A 57 9.13 0.99 7.08
CA TYR A 57 9.92 -0.20 6.78
C TYR A 57 11.34 0.26 6.48
N TRP A 58 12.30 -0.24 7.26
CA TRP A 58 13.73 -0.04 6.97
C TRP A 58 14.39 -1.41 6.81
N SER A 59 15.18 -1.59 5.76
CA SER A 59 16.11 -2.73 5.67
C SER A 59 17.50 -2.25 6.10
N ARG A 60 18.30 -3.15 6.67
CA ARG A 60 19.75 -2.96 6.73
C ARG A 60 20.35 -4.05 5.89
N ASP A 61 20.96 -3.65 4.77
CA ASP A 61 21.85 -4.54 4.04
C ASP A 61 23.12 -4.68 4.88
N TYR A 62 23.44 -5.91 5.30
CA TYR A 62 24.71 -6.28 5.95
C TYR A 62 25.64 -6.90 4.91
#